data_AF-A0A8S2M8G8-F1
#
_entry.id   AF-A0A8S2M8G8-F1
#
_cell.length_a   1.000
_cell.length_b   1.000
_cell.length_c   1.000
_cell.angle_alpha   90.00
_cell.angle_beta   90.00
_cell.angle_gamma   90.00
#
_symmetry.space_group_name_H-M   'P 1'
#
loop_
_entity.id
_entity.type
_entity.pdbx_description
1 polymer ?
#
loop_
_entity_poly.entity_id
_entity_poly.type
_entity_poly.pdbx_seq_one_letter_code
_entity_poly.pdbx_strand_id
1 'polypeptide(L)'
;MQDNATAIISSRGNQAYILAATSIYDEWVRNSYDQQVWQNYLKMSTDDKHWPKEVIKRTKKIDDLTNYTNHIINLNMIYEQPIQNLPEYFVLSDSRGKYFPPYHRADQYQLIIKSISGLQWNNPWQQELSVKNLIDSTSIKSIISTCAGIIFMVGTNSIRSWSASEIIEDIVIHITQSIRSTYDHLNCKTDISICTIFPCLKTSARFLTSNLLTSNINDYNTKLYDISNTLNFTIINFP
;
A
#
# COMPACT_ATOMS: atom_id res chain seq x y z
N MET A 1 -14.96 30.70 28.49
CA MET A 1 -15.91 29.96 27.62
C MET A 1 -15.18 29.69 26.31
N GLN A 2 -14.21 28.78 26.20
CA GLN A 2 -14.19 27.35 26.55
C GLN A 2 -15.34 26.55 25.91
N ASP A 3 -14.89 25.53 25.16
CA ASP A 3 -15.56 24.32 24.68
C ASP A 3 -16.26 24.36 23.31
N ASN A 4 -15.60 23.76 22.30
CA ASN A 4 -16.14 22.66 21.47
C ASN A 4 -15.25 22.26 20.26
N ALA A 5 -13.92 22.22 20.42
CA ALA A 5 -13.04 21.62 19.40
C ALA A 5 -12.60 20.18 19.75
N THR A 6 -13.02 19.63 20.88
CA THR A 6 -12.44 18.41 21.47
C THR A 6 -13.37 17.19 21.42
N ALA A 7 -14.15 17.03 20.34
CA ALA A 7 -15.07 15.87 20.21
C ALA A 7 -14.98 15.11 18.88
N ILE A 8 -14.01 15.39 17.99
CA ILE A 8 -13.86 14.68 16.71
C ILE A 8 -12.50 13.95 16.62
N ILE A 9 -11.98 13.47 17.76
CA ILE A 9 -10.72 12.69 17.81
C ILE A 9 -10.96 11.27 18.36
N SER A 10 -12.17 10.90 18.77
CA SER A 10 -12.46 9.60 19.39
C SER A 10 -13.23 8.60 18.52
N SER A 11 -13.55 8.91 17.25
CA SER A 11 -14.18 7.93 16.36
C SER A 11 -13.13 7.04 15.70
N ARG A 12 -13.27 5.71 15.89
CA ARG A 12 -12.42 4.64 15.31
C ARG A 12 -12.32 4.63 13.77
N GLY A 13 -12.90 5.61 13.07
CA GLY A 13 -12.89 5.74 11.61
C GLY A 13 -11.75 6.58 11.02
N ASN A 14 -10.85 7.15 11.84
CA ASN A 14 -9.87 8.13 11.37
C ASN A 14 -8.43 7.63 11.21
N GLN A 15 -8.13 6.35 11.44
CA GLN A 15 -6.76 5.82 11.30
C GLN A 15 -6.25 5.87 9.85
N ALA A 16 -7.11 5.59 8.87
CA ALA A 16 -6.76 5.72 7.45
C ALA A 16 -6.52 7.19 7.04
N TYR A 17 -7.26 8.13 7.63
CA TYR A 17 -7.06 9.56 7.42
C TYR A 17 -5.76 10.07 8.07
N ILE A 18 -5.43 9.59 9.28
CA ILE A 18 -4.16 9.89 9.96
C ILE A 18 -2.98 9.37 9.15
N LEU A 19 -3.08 8.19 8.52
CA LEU A 19 -2.03 7.68 7.62
C LEU A 19 -1.86 8.52 6.35
N ALA A 20 -2.94 9.11 5.83
CA ALA A 20 -2.89 9.97 4.65
C ALA A 20 -2.48 11.43 4.95
N ALA A 21 -2.69 11.90 6.18
CA ALA A 21 -2.51 13.31 6.57
C ALA A 21 -1.31 13.57 7.50
N THR A 22 -0.51 12.55 7.85
CA THR A 22 0.64 12.72 8.74
C THR A 22 1.86 13.25 8.00
N SER A 23 2.62 14.12 8.68
CA SER A 23 3.94 14.65 8.28
C SER A 23 4.97 13.56 7.96
N ILE A 24 4.67 12.30 8.29
CA ILE A 24 5.46 11.11 7.97
C ILE A 24 5.56 10.90 6.46
N TYR A 25 4.53 11.21 5.67
CA TYR A 25 4.62 11.11 4.20
C TYR A 25 5.62 12.13 3.63
N ASP A 26 5.57 13.38 4.11
CA ASP A 26 6.49 14.44 3.69
C ASP A 26 7.93 14.22 4.20
N GLU A 27 8.09 13.72 5.42
CA GLU A 27 9.40 13.43 6.01
C GLU A 27 10.03 12.18 5.37
N TRP A 28 9.23 11.18 4.99
CA TRP A 28 9.68 9.97 4.30
C TRP A 28 10.05 10.22 2.83
N VAL A 29 9.31 11.09 2.11
CA VAL A 29 9.69 11.51 0.75
C VAL A 29 11.04 12.24 0.77
N ARG A 30 11.30 13.09 1.77
CA ARG A 30 12.59 13.77 1.94
C ARG A 30 13.72 12.80 2.30
N ASN A 31 13.50 11.89 3.25
CA ASN A 31 14.53 10.95 3.71
C ASN A 31 14.82 9.82 2.68
N SER A 32 13.84 9.47 1.85
CA SER A 32 14.01 8.44 0.80
C SER A 32 14.57 9.00 -0.51
N TYR A 33 14.48 10.32 -0.73
CA TYR A 33 15.10 10.98 -1.89
C TYR A 33 16.62 10.81 -1.85
N ASP A 34 17.24 11.05 -0.70
CA ASP A 34 18.70 10.93 -0.53
C ASP A 34 19.18 9.49 -0.75
N GLN A 35 18.39 8.49 -0.31
CA GLN A 35 18.71 7.07 -0.51
C GLN A 35 18.52 6.63 -1.98
N GLN A 36 17.52 7.18 -2.68
CA GLN A 36 17.30 6.93 -4.11
C GLN A 36 18.37 7.61 -4.97
N VAL A 37 18.76 8.84 -4.63
CA VAL A 37 19.91 9.52 -5.22
C VAL A 37 21.17 8.69 -5.00
N TRP A 38 21.41 8.21 -3.78
CA TRP A 38 22.55 7.35 -3.45
C TRP A 38 22.60 6.07 -4.30
N GLN A 39 21.50 5.34 -4.43
CA GLN A 39 21.48 4.12 -5.25
C GLN A 39 21.66 4.38 -6.75
N ASN A 40 21.13 5.49 -7.26
CA ASN A 40 21.36 5.88 -8.65
C ASN A 40 22.82 6.33 -8.87
N TYR A 41 23.44 7.02 -7.91
CA TYR A 41 24.85 7.40 -7.98
C TYR A 41 25.80 6.20 -7.86
N LEU A 42 25.48 5.19 -7.02
CA LEU A 42 26.23 3.94 -6.96
C LEU A 42 26.22 3.21 -8.31
N LYS A 43 25.09 3.21 -9.01
CA LYS A 43 24.98 2.65 -10.37
C LYS A 43 25.77 3.43 -11.41
N MET A 44 25.97 4.74 -11.22
CA MET A 44 26.76 5.58 -12.13
C MET A 44 28.27 5.53 -11.84
N SER A 45 28.65 5.18 -10.60
CA SER A 45 30.06 5.17 -10.15
C SER A 45 30.89 3.98 -10.65
N THR A 46 30.30 3.01 -11.35
CA THR A 46 31.06 1.93 -11.99
C THR A 46 31.89 2.42 -13.17
N ASP A 47 31.58 3.60 -13.71
CA ASP A 47 32.12 4.03 -15.00
C ASP A 47 33.14 5.18 -14.94
N ASP A 48 33.34 5.87 -13.81
CA ASP A 48 34.45 6.84 -13.68
C ASP A 48 34.90 7.09 -12.22
N LYS A 49 36.20 6.91 -11.97
CA LYS A 49 36.84 7.03 -10.64
C LYS A 49 37.12 8.48 -10.24
N HIS A 50 36.10 9.31 -10.07
CA HIS A 50 36.25 10.61 -9.41
C HIS A 50 35.15 10.83 -8.38
N TRP A 51 35.53 10.74 -7.11
CA TRP A 51 34.66 11.08 -5.98
C TRP A 51 34.73 12.59 -5.72
N PRO A 52 33.62 13.34 -5.78
CA PRO A 52 33.60 14.72 -5.31
C PRO A 52 33.83 14.76 -3.80
N LYS A 53 34.73 15.64 -3.33
CA LYS A 53 35.12 15.77 -1.90
C LYS A 53 33.92 16.00 -0.96
N GLU A 54 32.81 16.53 -1.45
CA GLU A 54 31.58 16.70 -0.67
C GLU A 54 30.83 15.38 -0.40
N VAL A 55 30.87 14.43 -1.34
CA VAL A 55 30.24 13.11 -1.18
C VAL A 55 30.99 12.31 -0.11
N ILE A 56 32.33 12.34 -0.12
CA ILE A 56 33.17 11.71 0.91
C ILE A 56 32.94 12.32 2.30
N LYS A 57 32.75 13.64 2.39
CA LYS A 57 32.42 14.30 3.67
C LYS A 57 31.04 13.92 4.20
N ARG A 58 30.06 13.68 3.31
CA ARG A 58 28.69 13.30 3.70
C ARG A 58 28.55 11.82 4.03
N THR A 59 29.24 10.92 3.31
CA THR A 59 29.28 9.49 3.66
C THR A 59 29.88 9.24 5.02
N LYS A 60 30.97 9.93 5.38
CA LYS A 60 31.58 9.79 6.71
C LYS A 60 30.62 10.17 7.85
N LYS A 61 29.76 11.17 7.64
CA LYS A 61 28.73 11.59 8.61
C LYS A 61 27.61 10.55 8.78
N ILE A 62 27.29 9.80 7.72
CA ILE A 62 26.26 8.75 7.74
C ILE A 62 26.79 7.49 8.43
N ASP A 63 28.04 7.10 8.18
CA ASP A 63 28.66 5.96 8.88
C ASP A 63 28.76 6.21 10.39
N ASP A 64 29.10 7.43 10.81
CA ASP A 64 29.14 7.81 12.22
C ASP A 64 27.74 7.76 12.89
N LEU A 65 26.69 8.14 12.17
CA LEU A 65 25.29 8.02 12.63
C LEU A 65 24.83 6.56 12.74
N THR A 66 25.24 5.71 11.80
CA THR A 66 24.89 4.29 11.79
C THR A 66 25.55 3.55 12.95
N ASN A 67 26.80 3.91 13.27
CA ASN A 67 27.52 3.38 14.43
C ASN A 67 26.93 3.87 15.77
N TYR A 68 26.45 5.11 15.84
CA TYR A 68 25.75 5.62 17.04
C TYR A 68 24.41 4.90 17.26
N THR A 69 23.68 4.60 16.18
CA THR A 69 22.38 3.92 16.24
C THR A 69 22.53 2.47 16.69
N ASN A 70 23.56 1.77 16.22
CA ASN A 70 23.90 0.41 16.67
C ASN A 70 24.32 0.38 18.15
N HIS A 71 24.93 1.44 18.66
CA HIS A 71 25.31 1.52 20.08
C HIS A 71 24.12 1.78 21.01
N ILE A 72 23.08 2.48 20.54
CA ILE A 72 21.83 2.72 21.27
C ILE A 72 20.94 1.46 21.27
N ILE A 73 20.92 0.69 20.18
CA ILE A 73 20.16 -0.57 20.10
C ILE A 73 20.68 -1.58 21.15
N ASN A 74 21.98 -1.61 21.42
CA ASN A 74 22.56 -2.51 22.44
C ASN A 74 22.25 -2.10 23.90
N LEU A 75 21.80 -0.87 24.17
CA LEU A 75 21.48 -0.40 25.52
C LEU A 75 19.99 -0.54 25.89
N ASN A 76 19.10 -0.78 24.92
CA ASN A 76 17.66 -0.95 25.16
C ASN A 76 17.20 -2.41 25.31
N MET A 77 18.13 -3.37 25.43
CA MET A 77 17.84 -4.80 25.66
C MET A 77 17.49 -5.16 27.12
N ILE A 78 16.85 -4.28 27.89
CA ILE A 78 16.29 -4.65 29.20
C ILE A 78 14.97 -3.91 29.42
N TYR A 79 13.91 -4.32 28.73
CA TYR A 79 12.52 -4.30 29.19
C TYR A 79 11.72 -5.11 28.16
N GLU A 80 11.60 -6.41 28.37
CA GLU A 80 10.63 -7.23 27.65
C GLU A 80 9.23 -6.79 28.09
N GLN A 81 8.69 -5.78 27.41
CA GLN A 81 7.27 -5.49 27.45
C GLN A 81 6.53 -6.71 26.87
N PRO A 82 5.40 -7.13 27.46
CA PRO A 82 4.63 -8.24 26.93
C PRO A 82 4.33 -7.97 25.45
N ILE A 83 4.60 -8.96 24.60
CA ILE A 83 4.32 -8.89 23.16
C ILE A 83 2.81 -8.64 23.02
N GLN A 84 2.44 -7.38 22.80
CA GLN A 84 1.06 -7.03 22.53
C GLN A 84 0.70 -7.68 21.19
N ASN A 85 -0.32 -8.56 21.21
CA ASN A 85 -0.88 -9.12 19.99
C ASN A 85 -1.60 -8.01 19.25
N LEU A 86 -0.88 -7.33 18.36
CA LEU A 86 -1.41 -6.28 17.51
C LEU A 86 -2.23 -6.89 16.37
N PRO A 87 -3.33 -6.24 15.94
CA PRO A 87 -4.05 -6.67 14.75
C PRO A 87 -3.15 -6.61 13.53
N GLU A 88 -3.15 -7.67 12.75
CA GLU A 88 -2.37 -7.80 11.52
C GLU A 88 -3.23 -7.51 10.30
N TYR A 89 -2.81 -6.61 9.43
CA TYR A 89 -3.47 -6.34 8.16
C TYR A 89 -2.62 -6.81 6.99
N PHE A 90 -3.27 -7.44 6.02
CA PHE A 90 -2.63 -7.87 4.79
C PHE A 90 -2.82 -6.84 3.69
N VAL A 91 -1.73 -6.34 3.12
CA VAL A 91 -1.75 -5.42 1.97
C VAL A 91 -1.31 -6.17 0.73
N LEU A 92 -2.20 -6.28 -0.25
CA LEU A 92 -1.86 -6.79 -1.58
C LEU A 92 -1.79 -5.61 -2.56
N SER A 93 -0.62 -5.39 -3.16
CA SER A 93 -0.36 -4.23 -4.00
C SER A 93 0.29 -4.58 -5.33
N ASP A 94 0.10 -3.71 -6.32
CA ASP A 94 0.89 -3.72 -7.55
C ASP A 94 2.34 -3.21 -7.31
N SER A 95 3.01 -2.77 -8.38
CA SER A 95 4.38 -2.24 -8.29
C SER A 95 4.51 -0.98 -7.44
N ARG A 96 3.41 -0.30 -7.06
CA ARG A 96 3.44 0.83 -6.13
C ARG A 96 3.76 0.41 -4.71
N GLY A 97 3.35 -0.80 -4.32
CA GLY A 97 3.61 -1.30 -2.99
C GLY A 97 5.09 -1.59 -2.70
N LYS A 98 5.94 -1.66 -3.73
CA LYS A 98 7.37 -2.01 -3.59
C LYS A 98 8.18 -1.01 -2.77
N TYR A 99 7.62 0.19 -2.58
CA TYR A 99 8.25 1.25 -1.80
C TYR A 99 7.96 1.14 -0.30
N PHE A 100 7.03 0.27 0.10
CA PHE A 100 6.81 -0.07 1.50
C PHE A 100 7.65 -1.31 1.88
N PRO A 101 8.15 -1.39 3.12
CA PRO A 101 8.78 -2.61 3.60
C PRO A 101 7.76 -3.77 3.62
N PRO A 102 8.19 -5.02 3.37
CA PRO A 102 7.29 -6.17 3.31
C PRO A 102 6.61 -6.47 4.66
N TYR A 103 7.17 -5.96 5.75
CA TYR A 103 6.58 -5.97 7.08
C TYR A 103 6.74 -4.57 7.70
N HIS A 104 5.66 -4.06 8.27
CA HIS A 104 5.67 -2.78 8.98
C HIS A 104 4.90 -2.92 10.29
N ARG A 105 5.46 -2.43 11.40
CA ARG A 105 4.84 -2.47 12.71
C ARG A 105 4.68 -1.04 13.23
N ALA A 106 3.47 -0.72 13.68
CA ALA A 106 3.12 0.50 14.38
C ALA A 106 2.62 0.15 15.79
N ASP A 107 2.38 1.16 16.62
CA ASP A 107 1.93 0.95 18.02
C ASP A 107 0.56 0.25 18.12
N GLN A 108 -0.25 0.33 17.06
CA GLN A 108 -1.65 -0.13 17.08
C GLN A 108 -1.93 -1.27 16.11
N TYR A 109 -1.02 -1.59 15.20
CA TYR A 109 -1.23 -2.60 14.16
C TYR A 109 0.10 -3.08 13.57
N GLN A 110 0.05 -4.18 12.83
CA GLN A 110 1.13 -4.62 11.95
C GLN A 110 0.60 -4.86 10.54
N LEU A 111 1.46 -4.66 9.54
CA LEU A 111 1.16 -4.86 8.13
C LEU A 111 2.06 -5.95 7.56
N ILE A 112 1.46 -6.89 6.84
CA ILE A 112 2.15 -7.77 5.90
C ILE A 112 1.87 -7.25 4.51
N ILE A 113 2.91 -6.82 3.79
CA ILE A 113 2.78 -6.20 2.48
C ILE A 113 3.35 -7.13 1.41
N LYS A 114 2.50 -7.53 0.45
CA LYS A 114 2.91 -8.28 -0.73
C LYS A 114 2.70 -7.44 -1.98
N SER A 115 3.81 -7.05 -2.60
CA SER A 115 3.85 -6.16 -3.75
C SER A 115 4.29 -6.92 -5.00
N ILE A 116 3.42 -7.01 -6.01
CA ILE A 116 3.66 -7.79 -7.23
C ILE A 116 3.59 -6.86 -8.43
N SER A 117 4.71 -6.69 -9.13
CA SER A 117 4.75 -5.82 -10.32
C SER A 117 3.89 -6.38 -11.45
N GLY A 118 3.05 -5.54 -12.04
CA GLY A 118 2.12 -5.95 -13.10
C GLY A 118 0.82 -6.59 -12.61
N LEU A 119 0.61 -6.68 -11.29
CA LEU A 119 -0.61 -7.22 -10.69
C LEU A 119 -1.86 -6.51 -11.21
N GLN A 120 -2.87 -7.31 -11.55
CA GLN A 120 -4.17 -6.90 -12.03
C GLN A 120 -5.26 -7.63 -11.23
N TRP A 121 -6.45 -7.05 -11.16
CA TRP A 121 -7.64 -7.71 -10.62
C TRP A 121 -7.89 -9.08 -11.27
N ASN A 122 -7.82 -9.13 -12.61
CA ASN A 122 -7.85 -10.34 -13.40
C ASN A 122 -6.82 -10.26 -14.52
N ASN A 123 -6.07 -11.35 -14.72
CA ASN A 123 -5.12 -11.51 -15.82
C ASN A 123 -5.21 -12.95 -16.35
N PRO A 124 -6.05 -13.23 -17.38
CA PRO A 124 -6.20 -14.58 -17.93
C PRO A 124 -4.95 -15.08 -18.67
N TRP A 125 -4.00 -14.23 -19.02
CA TRP A 125 -2.77 -14.62 -19.71
C TRP A 125 -1.65 -15.00 -18.73
N GLN A 126 -1.58 -14.33 -17.58
CA GLN A 126 -0.59 -14.54 -16.52
C GLN A 126 -1.31 -14.63 -15.18
N GLN A 127 -1.68 -15.86 -14.82
CA GLN A 127 -2.50 -16.15 -13.64
C GLN A 127 -1.84 -15.73 -12.33
N GLU A 128 -0.51 -15.74 -12.28
CA GLU A 128 0.31 -15.28 -11.17
C GLU A 128 0.22 -13.75 -10.94
N LEU A 129 -0.23 -12.99 -11.93
CA LEU A 129 -0.48 -11.55 -11.85
C LEU A 129 -1.97 -11.22 -11.71
N SER A 130 -2.79 -12.19 -11.31
CA SER A 130 -4.24 -12.05 -11.12
C SER A 130 -4.59 -12.10 -9.65
N VAL A 131 -5.17 -11.04 -9.08
CA VAL A 131 -5.67 -11.03 -7.69
C VAL A 131 -6.67 -12.18 -7.51
N LYS A 132 -7.58 -12.37 -8.46
CA LYS A 132 -8.58 -13.45 -8.45
C LYS A 132 -7.95 -14.83 -8.19
N ASN A 133 -6.79 -15.12 -8.75
CA ASN A 133 -6.12 -16.41 -8.55
C ASN A 133 -5.21 -16.40 -7.32
N LEU A 134 -4.60 -15.27 -7.01
CA LEU A 134 -3.67 -15.16 -5.88
C LEU A 134 -4.35 -15.31 -4.53
N ILE A 135 -5.56 -14.76 -4.36
CA ILE A 135 -6.34 -14.94 -3.13
C ILE A 135 -6.62 -16.41 -2.84
N ASP A 136 -6.63 -17.24 -3.89
CA ASP A 136 -6.84 -18.68 -3.79
C ASP A 136 -5.54 -19.49 -3.58
N SER A 137 -4.38 -18.85 -3.67
CA SER A 137 -3.10 -19.54 -3.46
C SER A 137 -2.87 -19.88 -1.99
N THR A 138 -2.28 -21.05 -1.70
CA THR A 138 -2.03 -21.52 -0.32
C THR A 138 -1.30 -20.49 0.54
N SER A 139 -0.29 -19.81 -0.02
CA SER A 139 0.49 -18.79 0.69
C SER A 139 -0.35 -17.59 1.13
N ILE A 140 -1.30 -17.16 0.30
CA ILE A 140 -2.15 -16.00 0.57
C ILE A 140 -3.33 -16.41 1.45
N LYS A 141 -3.91 -17.60 1.22
CA LYS A 141 -4.96 -18.14 2.10
C LYS A 141 -4.50 -18.21 3.55
N SER A 142 -3.27 -18.68 3.79
CA SER A 142 -2.70 -18.74 5.13
C SER A 142 -2.65 -17.36 5.79
N ILE A 143 -2.24 -16.32 5.07
CA ILE A 143 -2.17 -14.96 5.61
C ILE A 143 -3.58 -14.41 5.86
N ILE A 144 -4.50 -14.58 4.89
CA ILE A 144 -5.87 -14.08 5.01
C ILE A 144 -6.60 -14.74 6.19
N SER A 145 -6.33 -16.03 6.43
CA SER A 145 -6.96 -16.79 7.53
C SER A 145 -6.63 -16.27 8.93
N THR A 146 -5.57 -15.47 9.07
CA THR A 146 -5.11 -14.95 10.37
C THR A 146 -5.16 -13.43 10.47
N CYS A 147 -5.22 -12.70 9.36
CA CYS A 147 -5.23 -11.25 9.37
C CYS A 147 -6.57 -10.69 9.87
N ALA A 148 -6.53 -9.55 10.56
CA ALA A 148 -7.69 -8.76 10.96
C ALA A 148 -8.37 -8.03 9.78
N GLY A 149 -7.66 -7.83 8.67
CA GLY A 149 -8.22 -7.20 7.48
C GLY A 149 -7.29 -7.21 6.28
N ILE A 150 -7.85 -6.92 5.11
CA ILE A 150 -7.16 -6.91 3.81
C ILE A 150 -7.27 -5.52 3.18
N ILE A 151 -6.17 -5.04 2.61
CA ILE A 151 -6.09 -3.80 1.86
C ILE A 151 -5.63 -4.11 0.44
N PHE A 152 -6.46 -3.79 -0.55
CA PHE A 152 -6.15 -3.92 -1.96
C PHE A 152 -5.67 -2.58 -2.53
N MET A 153 -4.38 -2.53 -2.88
CA MET A 153 -3.75 -1.43 -3.62
C MET A 153 -3.47 -1.90 -5.06
N VAL A 154 -4.54 -2.22 -5.78
CA VAL A 154 -4.50 -2.82 -7.12
C VAL A 154 -5.49 -2.09 -8.02
N GLY A 155 -5.20 -2.00 -9.32
CA GLY A 155 -6.18 -1.54 -10.30
C GLY A 155 -5.58 -0.77 -11.47
N THR A 156 -4.43 -0.11 -11.28
CA THR A 156 -3.85 0.72 -12.35
C THR A 156 -3.43 -0.09 -13.58
N ASN A 157 -2.99 -1.34 -13.41
CA ASN A 157 -2.74 -2.20 -14.58
C ASN A 157 -4.06 -2.70 -15.21
N SER A 158 -5.09 -2.97 -14.41
CA SER A 158 -6.38 -3.46 -14.88
C SER A 158 -7.14 -2.41 -15.68
N ILE A 159 -7.21 -1.17 -15.19
CA ILE A 159 -7.98 -0.09 -15.83
C ILE A 159 -7.43 0.35 -17.19
N ARG A 160 -6.21 -0.08 -17.51
CA ARG A 160 -5.59 0.11 -18.82
C ARG A 160 -6.03 -0.95 -19.83
N SER A 161 -6.47 -2.12 -19.37
CA SER A 161 -6.84 -3.25 -20.24
C SER A 161 -8.36 -3.51 -20.25
N TRP A 162 -9.06 -3.06 -19.21
CA TRP A 162 -10.47 -3.33 -18.96
C TRP A 162 -11.22 -2.03 -18.69
N SER A 163 -12.49 -1.99 -19.06
CA SER A 163 -13.43 -0.94 -18.66
C SER A 163 -13.72 -1.01 -17.17
N ALA A 164 -14.08 0.12 -16.59
CA ALA A 164 -14.49 0.21 -15.19
C ALA A 164 -15.60 -0.79 -14.84
N SER A 165 -16.64 -0.89 -15.68
CA SER A 165 -17.76 -1.84 -15.45
C SER A 165 -17.28 -3.29 -15.39
N GLU A 166 -16.47 -3.75 -16.35
CA GLU A 166 -15.92 -5.12 -16.33
C GLU A 166 -15.13 -5.40 -15.04
N ILE A 167 -14.36 -4.41 -14.54
CA ILE A 167 -13.59 -4.61 -13.31
C ILE A 167 -14.50 -4.67 -12.08
N ILE A 168 -15.45 -3.76 -11.97
CA ILE A 168 -16.31 -3.66 -10.79
C ILE A 168 -17.28 -4.85 -10.74
N GLU A 169 -18.02 -5.07 -11.82
CA GLU A 169 -19.12 -6.04 -11.86
C GLU A 169 -18.59 -7.48 -11.83
N ASP A 170 -17.58 -7.79 -12.63
CA ASP A 170 -17.13 -9.18 -12.78
C ASP A 170 -16.03 -9.58 -11.80
N ILE A 171 -15.29 -8.62 -11.23
CA ILE A 171 -14.09 -8.95 -10.46
C ILE A 171 -14.18 -8.46 -9.02
N VAL A 172 -14.44 -7.18 -8.76
CA VAL A 172 -14.46 -6.65 -7.38
C VAL A 172 -15.61 -7.25 -6.58
N ILE A 173 -16.80 -7.36 -7.17
CA ILE A 173 -17.96 -8.00 -6.51
C ILE A 173 -17.63 -9.46 -6.16
N HIS A 174 -17.18 -10.22 -7.14
CA HIS A 174 -16.90 -11.65 -6.99
C HIS A 174 -15.79 -11.92 -5.97
N ILE A 175 -14.70 -11.16 -5.99
CA ILE A 175 -13.58 -11.32 -5.04
C ILE A 175 -14.04 -11.00 -3.62
N THR A 176 -14.78 -9.90 -3.43
CA THR A 176 -15.24 -9.48 -2.10
C THR A 176 -16.20 -10.52 -1.50
N GLN A 177 -17.14 -11.01 -2.30
CA GLN A 177 -18.08 -12.06 -1.88
C GLN A 177 -17.35 -13.38 -1.60
N SER A 178 -16.40 -13.78 -2.45
CA SER A 178 -15.60 -14.99 -2.26
C SER A 178 -14.81 -14.96 -0.95
N ILE A 179 -14.13 -13.85 -0.65
CA ILE A 179 -13.41 -13.65 0.60
C ILE A 179 -14.36 -13.81 1.79
N ARG A 180 -15.51 -13.14 1.77
CA ARG A 180 -16.48 -13.22 2.87
C ARG A 180 -17.12 -14.58 3.06
N SER A 181 -17.37 -15.30 1.97
CA SER A 181 -17.88 -16.67 2.03
C SER A 181 -16.86 -17.68 2.55
N THR A 182 -15.57 -17.32 2.53
CA THR A 182 -14.46 -18.20 2.93
C THR A 182 -13.93 -17.86 4.32
N TYR A 183 -13.96 -16.59 4.71
CA TYR A 183 -13.31 -16.08 5.92
C TYR A 183 -14.31 -15.32 6.79
N ASP A 184 -14.92 -16.02 7.75
CA ASP A 184 -16.00 -15.50 8.60
C ASP A 184 -15.59 -14.27 9.43
N HIS A 185 -14.29 -14.09 9.69
CA HIS A 185 -13.77 -12.95 10.44
C HIS A 185 -13.65 -11.66 9.62
N LEU A 186 -13.87 -11.71 8.30
CA LEU A 186 -13.73 -10.56 7.38
C LEU A 186 -15.08 -10.00 6.90
N ASN A 187 -16.05 -9.93 7.81
CA ASN A 187 -17.44 -9.57 7.49
C ASN A 187 -17.80 -8.11 7.82
N CYS A 188 -16.96 -7.39 8.57
CA CYS A 188 -17.18 -5.98 8.89
C CYS A 188 -16.70 -5.07 7.76
N LYS A 189 -17.17 -3.80 7.80
CA LYS A 189 -16.83 -2.79 6.79
C LYS A 189 -15.33 -2.51 6.69
N THR A 190 -14.65 -2.58 7.81
CA THR A 190 -13.23 -2.26 7.96
C THR A 190 -12.30 -3.40 7.56
N ASP A 191 -12.83 -4.60 7.40
CA ASP A 191 -12.01 -5.80 7.24
C ASP A 191 -11.55 -5.99 5.79
N ILE A 192 -12.24 -5.34 4.85
CA ILE A 192 -11.84 -5.27 3.45
C ILE A 192 -11.77 -3.80 3.08
N SER A 193 -10.61 -3.37 2.60
CA SER A 193 -10.38 -2.02 2.10
C SER A 193 -9.89 -2.07 0.66
N ILE A 194 -10.47 -1.26 -0.22
CA ILE A 194 -10.06 -1.14 -1.62
C ILE A 194 -9.66 0.29 -1.90
N CYS A 195 -8.48 0.47 -2.48
CA CYS A 195 -7.98 1.80 -2.80
C CYS A 195 -8.56 2.31 -4.11
N THR A 196 -8.79 3.62 -4.18
CA THR A 196 -9.05 4.29 -5.46
C THR A 196 -7.86 4.13 -6.40
N ILE A 197 -8.13 4.19 -7.70
CA ILE A 197 -7.06 4.15 -8.69
C ILE A 197 -6.35 5.50 -8.74
N PHE A 198 -5.03 5.44 -8.57
CA PHE A 198 -4.14 6.58 -8.79
C PHE A 198 -4.28 7.11 -10.23
N PRO A 199 -4.24 8.44 -10.43
CA PRO A 199 -4.15 9.03 -11.76
C PRO A 199 -3.02 8.40 -12.57
N CYS A 200 -3.30 7.99 -13.80
CA CYS A 200 -2.27 7.49 -14.71
C CYS A 200 -2.47 8.02 -16.12
N LEU A 201 -1.37 8.41 -16.75
CA LEU A 201 -1.36 9.03 -18.08
C LEU A 201 -0.91 8.06 -19.19
N LYS A 202 -0.45 6.87 -18.81
CA LYS A 202 0.06 5.88 -19.76
C LYS A 202 -1.11 5.16 -20.43
N THR A 203 -1.42 5.56 -21.65
CA THR A 203 -2.45 4.98 -22.52
C THR A 203 -2.20 3.50 -22.84
N SER A 204 -3.18 2.89 -23.51
CA SER A 204 -3.13 1.51 -23.99
C SER A 204 -3.84 1.40 -25.35
N ALA A 205 -3.79 0.21 -25.95
CA ALA A 205 -4.54 -0.05 -27.19
C ALA A 205 -6.07 0.11 -27.01
N ARG A 206 -6.59 -0.11 -25.79
CA ARG A 206 -8.02 0.07 -25.47
C ARG A 206 -8.36 1.52 -25.17
N PHE A 207 -7.46 2.25 -24.51
CA PHE A 207 -7.64 3.66 -24.16
C PHE A 207 -6.58 4.49 -24.86
N LEU A 208 -6.84 4.83 -26.12
CA LEU A 208 -5.88 5.45 -27.04
C LEU A 208 -5.45 6.86 -26.63
N THR A 209 -6.27 7.56 -25.84
CA THR A 209 -5.99 8.93 -25.37
C THR A 209 -6.01 8.99 -23.85
N SER A 210 -5.28 9.95 -23.29
CA SER A 210 -5.28 10.23 -21.84
C SER A 210 -6.69 10.53 -21.34
N ASN A 211 -7.49 11.28 -22.11
CA ASN A 211 -8.87 11.64 -21.74
C ASN A 211 -9.77 10.41 -21.60
N LEU A 212 -9.67 9.45 -22.53
CA LEU A 212 -10.43 8.20 -22.45
C LEU A 212 -10.01 7.37 -21.23
N LEU A 213 -8.71 7.30 -20.94
CA LEU A 213 -8.20 6.59 -19.75
C LEU A 213 -8.65 7.28 -18.45
N THR A 214 -8.55 8.60 -18.37
CA THR A 214 -9.01 9.39 -17.21
C THR A 214 -10.52 9.22 -17.01
N SER A 215 -11.31 9.24 -18.09
CA SER A 215 -12.74 8.96 -18.00
C SER A 215 -13.02 7.57 -17.42
N ASN A 216 -12.27 6.55 -17.86
CA ASN A 216 -12.41 5.19 -17.33
C ASN A 216 -11.99 5.07 -15.85
N ILE A 217 -10.93 5.78 -15.44
CA ILE A 217 -10.51 5.84 -14.03
C ILE A 217 -11.57 6.51 -13.16
N ASN A 218 -12.15 7.62 -13.62
CA ASN A 218 -13.20 8.33 -12.89
C ASN A 218 -14.47 7.47 -12.77
N ASP A 219 -14.86 6.78 -13.85
CA ASP A 219 -15.97 5.83 -13.83
C ASP A 219 -15.71 4.68 -12.84
N TYR A 220 -14.49 4.11 -12.83
CA TYR A 220 -14.11 3.08 -11.86
C TYR A 220 -14.22 3.58 -10.41
N ASN A 221 -13.63 4.73 -10.10
CA ASN A 221 -13.63 5.27 -8.73
C ASN A 221 -15.06 5.61 -8.26
N THR A 222 -15.92 6.08 -9.17
CA THR A 222 -17.35 6.36 -8.88
C THR A 222 -18.10 5.06 -8.59
N LYS A 223 -18.00 4.07 -9.49
CA LYS A 223 -18.64 2.75 -9.32
C LYS A 223 -18.12 2.00 -8.10
N LEU A 224 -16.83 2.14 -7.77
CA LEU A 224 -16.25 1.58 -6.55
C LEU A 224 -16.92 2.18 -5.31
N TYR A 225 -17.16 3.50 -5.30
CA TYR A 225 -17.89 4.19 -4.24
C TYR A 225 -19.30 3.63 -4.08
N ASP A 226 -20.05 3.52 -5.17
CA ASP A 226 -21.42 3.01 -5.15
C ASP A 226 -21.48 1.58 -4.59
N ILE A 227 -20.59 0.70 -5.08
CA ILE A 227 -20.60 -0.71 -4.68
C ILE A 227 -20.07 -0.93 -3.26
N SER A 228 -19.26 0.00 -2.71
CA SER A 228 -18.69 -0.13 -1.36
C SER A 228 -19.74 -0.16 -0.25
N ASN A 229 -20.85 0.56 -0.42
CA ASN A 229 -21.94 0.54 0.54
C ASN A 229 -22.73 -0.77 0.42
N THR A 230 -23.00 -1.21 -0.81
CA THR A 230 -23.72 -2.47 -1.09
C THR A 230 -22.97 -3.70 -0.59
N LEU A 231 -21.66 -3.77 -0.86
CA LEU A 231 -20.79 -4.84 -0.40
C LEU A 231 -20.14 -4.54 0.95
N ASN A 232 -20.53 -3.46 1.62
CA ASN A 232 -20.07 -3.08 2.94
C ASN A 232 -18.53 -3.15 3.09
N PHE A 233 -17.73 -2.55 2.21
CA PHE A 233 -16.26 -2.47 2.38
C PHE A 233 -15.80 -1.01 2.50
N THR A 234 -14.55 -0.81 2.92
CA THR A 234 -13.96 0.53 3.08
C THR A 234 -13.24 0.98 1.80
N ILE A 235 -13.42 2.24 1.42
CA ILE A 235 -12.61 2.84 0.36
C ILE A 235 -11.49 3.66 0.96
N ILE A 236 -10.29 3.46 0.44
CA ILE A 236 -9.14 4.31 0.75
C ILE A 236 -8.94 5.24 -0.44
N ASN A 237 -9.18 6.54 -0.23
CA ASN A 237 -8.92 7.55 -1.23
C ASN A 237 -7.54 8.17 -0.98
N PHE A 238 -6.65 8.09 -1.96
CA PHE A 238 -5.37 8.78 -1.92
C PHE A 238 -5.50 10.15 -2.58
N PRO A 239 -5.24 11.26 -1.86
CA PRO A 239 -5.28 12.62 -2.42
C PRO A 239 -4.19 12.86 -3.48
#